data_AF-A0A2D5T134-F1
#
_entry.id   AF-A0A2D5T134-F1
#
_cell.length_a   1.000
_cell.length_b   1.000
_cell.length_c   1.000
_cell.angle_alpha   90.00
_cell.angle_beta   90.00
_cell.angle_gamma   90.00
#
_symmetry.space_group_name_H-M   'P 1'
#
loop_
_entity.id
_entity.type
_entity.pdbx_description
1 polymer ?
#
loop_
_entity_poly.entity_id
_entity_poly.type
_entity_poly.pdbx_seq_one_letter_code
_entity_poly.pdbx_strand_id
1 'polypeptide(L)' 'MPIKKWIAQYTIALPIIFVLLAGVQYLKGRSLEYSIEFGILWALISVTIFAIRRFYNYRKNINCQVCNDLPNNNQDPDDK' A
#
# COMPACT_ATOMS: atom_id res chain seq x y z
N MET A 1 -14.27 -8.66 -6.18
CA MET A 1 -13.39 -7.59 -5.67
C MET A 1 -11.94 -8.07 -5.79
N PRO A 2 -10.98 -7.21 -6.19
CA PRO A 2 -9.57 -7.55 -6.28
C PRO A 2 -8.87 -7.71 -4.90
N ILE A 3 -9.58 -8.19 -3.88
CA ILE A 3 -9.10 -8.31 -2.48
C ILE A 3 -7.84 -9.17 -2.40
N LYS A 4 -7.76 -10.29 -3.15
CA LYS A 4 -6.56 -11.14 -3.18
C LYS A 4 -5.32 -10.39 -3.67
N LYS A 5 -5.47 -9.53 -4.69
CA LYS A 5 -4.39 -8.68 -5.20
C LYS A 5 -3.98 -7.62 -4.17
N TRP A 6 -4.96 -7.03 -3.49
CA TRP A 6 -4.71 -6.00 -2.47
C TRP A 6 -3.94 -6.57 -1.29
N ILE A 7 -4.36 -7.73 -0.76
CA ILE A 7 -3.66 -8.41 0.33
C ILE A 7 -2.22 -8.71 -0.08
N ALA A 8 -1.99 -9.31 -1.25
CA ALA A 8 -0.64 -9.60 -1.72
C ALA A 8 0.24 -8.33 -1.81
N GLN A 9 -0.29 -7.24 -2.35
CA GLN A 9 0.44 -5.96 -2.46
C GLN A 9 0.78 -5.36 -1.09
N TYR A 10 -0.16 -5.32 -0.16
CA TYR A 10 0.08 -4.72 1.16
C TYR A 10 0.97 -5.62 2.04
N THR A 11 0.89 -6.94 1.89
CA THR A 11 1.81 -7.88 2.56
C THR A 11 3.25 -7.69 2.09
N ILE A 12 3.48 -7.28 0.84
CA ILE A 12 4.82 -6.96 0.32
C ILE A 12 5.24 -5.53 0.71
N ALA A 13 4.31 -4.56 0.66
CA ALA A 13 4.62 -3.16 0.95
C ALA A 13 5.00 -2.94 2.43
N LEU A 14 4.33 -3.63 3.36
CA LEU A 14 4.55 -3.47 4.80
C LEU A 14 6.00 -3.75 5.23
N PRO A 15 6.63 -4.91 4.90
CA PRO A 15 8.03 -5.16 5.29
C PRO A 15 9.00 -4.20 4.60
N ILE A 16 8.74 -3.79 3.35
CA ILE A 16 9.59 -2.82 2.64
C ILE A 16 9.59 -1.47 3.36
N ILE A 17 8.40 -0.95 3.69
CA ILE A 17 8.26 0.33 4.40
C ILE A 17 8.85 0.23 5.81
N PHE A 18 8.63 -0.89 6.51
CA PHE A 18 9.23 -1.14 7.82
C PHE A 18 10.75 -1.07 7.76
N VAL A 19 11.39 -1.81 6.85
CA VAL A 19 12.86 -1.84 6.71
C VAL A 19 13.41 -0.45 6.35
N LEU A 20 12.73 0.28 5.45
CA LEU A 20 13.13 1.64 5.09
C LEU A 20 13.07 2.58 6.30
N LEU A 21 11.96 2.59 7.03
CA LEU A 21 11.76 3.50 8.16
C LEU A 21 12.65 3.15 9.35
N ALA A 22 12.71 1.87 9.73
CA ALA A 22 13.60 1.40 10.78
C ALA A 22 15.08 1.63 10.41
N GLY A 23 15.45 1.33 9.17
CA GLY A 23 16.80 1.54 8.65
C GLY A 23 17.23 3.00 8.71
N VAL A 24 16.38 3.94 8.32
CA VAL A 24 16.66 5.38 8.42
C VAL A 24 16.89 5.80 9.87
N GLN A 25 16.10 5.30 10.83
CA GLN A 25 16.27 5.65 12.24
C GLN A 25 17.53 5.04 12.85
N TYR A 26 17.85 3.80 12.46
CA TYR A 26 19.07 3.13 12.88
C TYR A 26 20.31 3.85 12.34
N LEU A 27 20.32 4.25 11.06
CA LEU A 27 21.40 5.02 10.44
C LEU A 27 21.60 6.41 11.06
N LYS A 28 20.56 6.99 11.67
CA LYS A 28 20.67 8.23 12.46
C LYS A 28 21.30 8.02 13.85
N GLY A 29 21.69 6.80 14.19
CA GLY A 29 22.28 6.46 15.49
C GLY A 29 21.26 6.32 16.62
N ARG A 30 19.97 6.08 16.31
CA ARG A 30 18.99 5.72 17.35
C ARG A 30 19.19 4.28 17.81
N SER A 31 18.67 3.95 19.00
CA SER A 31 18.69 2.57 19.49
C SER A 31 17.90 1.64 18.56
N LEU A 32 18.29 0.36 18.54
CA LEU A 32 17.63 -0.66 17.73
C LEU A 32 16.14 -0.80 18.11
N GLU A 33 15.86 -0.84 19.40
CA GLU A 33 14.49 -0.91 19.95
C GLU A 33 13.62 0.24 19.44
N TYR A 34 14.08 1.48 19.60
CA TYR A 34 13.36 2.66 19.11
C TYR A 34 13.15 2.61 17.58
N SER A 35 14.14 2.14 16.83
CA SER A 35 14.07 2.08 15.37
C SER A 35 13.03 1.04 14.90
N ILE A 36 12.93 -0.09 15.60
CA ILE A 36 11.94 -1.13 15.35
C ILE A 36 10.53 -0.61 15.69
N GLU A 37 10.34 -0.02 16.87
CA GLU A 37 9.06 0.55 17.30
C GLU A 37 8.56 1.61 16.31
N PHE A 38 9.45 2.54 15.95
CA PHE A 38 9.16 3.57 14.95
C PHE A 38 8.77 2.95 13.61
N GLY A 39 9.56 1.97 13.13
CA GLY A 39 9.30 1.30 11.86
C GLY A 39 7.94 0.61 11.84
N ILE A 40 7.58 -0.14 12.88
CA ILE A 40 6.31 -0.87 12.95
C ILE A 40 5.14 0.10 12.97
N LEU A 41 5.16 1.10 13.88
CA LEU A 41 4.07 2.05 14.04
C LEU A 41 3.81 2.80 12.73
N TRP A 42 4.85 3.35 12.11
CA TRP A 42 4.71 4.16 10.90
C TRP A 42 4.45 3.33 9.64
N ALA A 43 4.96 2.10 9.54
CA ALA A 43 4.60 1.21 8.44
C ALA A 43 3.11 0.85 8.47
N LEU A 44 2.57 0.52 9.66
CA LEU A 44 1.14 0.22 9.82
C LEU A 44 0.27 1.44 9.50
N ILE A 45 0.60 2.63 10.03
CA ILE A 45 -0.13 3.86 9.74
C ILE A 45 -0.13 4.15 8.23
N SER A 46 1.03 4.07 7.59
CA SER A 46 1.18 4.36 6.16
C SER A 46 0.33 3.41 5.31
N VAL A 47 0.50 2.09 5.49
CA VAL A 47 -0.26 1.07 4.75
C VAL A 47 -1.77 1.24 4.96
N THR A 48 -2.19 1.56 6.19
CA THR A 48 -3.60 1.77 6.53
C THR A 48 -4.20 2.95 5.78
N ILE A 49 -3.52 4.10 5.72
CA ILE A 49 -3.99 5.28 4.99
C ILE A 49 -4.18 4.97 3.51
N PHE A 50 -3.20 4.31 2.87
CA PHE A 50 -3.28 3.94 1.46
C PHE A 50 -4.38 2.90 1.20
N ALA A 51 -4.54 1.91 2.08
CA ALA A 51 -5.59 0.90 1.98
C ALA A 51 -7.00 1.52 2.08
N ILE A 52 -7.21 2.40 3.06
CA ILE A 52 -8.49 3.12 3.22
C ILE A 52 -8.77 3.99 2.00
N ARG A 53 -7.78 4.74 1.50
CA ARG A 53 -7.97 5.60 0.33
C ARG A 53 -8.33 4.80 -0.92
N ARG A 54 -7.64 3.68 -1.14
CA ARG A 54 -7.93 2.77 -2.26
C ARG A 54 -9.33 2.15 -2.15
N PHE A 55 -9.71 1.71 -0.95
CA PHE A 55 -11.05 1.20 -0.68
C PHE A 55 -12.14 2.26 -0.93
N TYR A 56 -11.92 3.50 -0.50
CA TYR A 56 -12.82 4.61 -0.78
C TYR A 56 -13.00 4.85 -2.28
N ASN A 57 -11.89 4.92 -3.04
CA ASN A 57 -11.93 5.12 -4.49
C ASN A 57 -12.67 3.99 -5.20
N TYR A 58 -12.40 2.74 -4.80
CA TYR A 58 -13.10 1.56 -5.32
C TYR A 58 -14.61 1.62 -5.03
N ARG A 59 -15.01 1.97 -3.80
CA ARG A 59 -16.43 2.10 -3.41
C ARG A 59 -17.15 3.24 -4.14
N LYS A 60 -16.44 4.30 -4.50
CA LYS A 60 -16.98 5.46 -5.21
C LYS A 60 -16.83 5.37 -6.74
N ASN A 61 -16.33 4.24 -7.25
CA ASN A 61 -16.07 4.04 -8.68
C ASN A 61 -15.15 5.13 -9.29
N ILE A 62 -14.23 5.66 -8.48
CA ILE A 62 -13.26 6.66 -8.92
C ILE A 62 -12.07 5.93 -9.54
N ASN A 63 -11.81 6.17 -10.82
CA ASN A 63 -10.70 5.55 -11.53
C ASN A 63 -9.34 6.01 -10.96
N CYS A 64 -8.57 5.05 -10.47
CA CYS A 64 -7.17 5.22 -10.10
C CYS A 64 -6.30 4.55 -11.16
N GLN A 65 -5.65 5.34 -12.03
CA GLN A 65 -4.78 4.83 -13.11
C GLN A 65 -3.67 3.90 -12.59
N VAL A 66 -3.10 4.22 -11.43
CA VAL A 66 -2.02 3.43 -10.80
C VAL A 66 -2.56 2.12 -10.21
N CYS A 67 -3.79 2.13 -9.72
CA CYS A 67 -4.36 1.01 -8.99
C CYS A 67 -4.97 -0.06 -9.92
N ASN A 68 -5.49 0.37 -11.08
CA ASN A 68 -6.15 -0.48 -12.09
C ASN A 68 -7.18 -1.47 -11.50
N ASP A 69 -8.00 -0.98 -10.57
CA ASP A 69 -9.00 -1.79 -9.83
C ASP A 69 -10.37 -1.85 -10.52
N LEU A 70 -10.62 -0.96 -11.48
CA LEU A 70 -11.86 -0.84 -12.24
C LEU A 70 -11.57 -1.20 -13.70
N PRO A 71 -12.51 -1.87 -14.41
CA PRO A 71 -12.36 -2.09 -15.84
C PRO A 71 -12.29 -0.75 -16.57
N ASN A 72 -11.36 -0.62 -17.51
CA ASN A 72 -11.31 0.56 -18.38
C ASN A 72 -12.49 0.46 -19.34
N ASN A 73 -13.38 1.46 -19.35
CA ASN A 73 -14.48 1.59 -20.31
C ASN A 73 -14.02 1.84 -21.76
N ASN A 74 -12.72 1.67 -22.04
CA ASN A 74 -12.11 1.76 -23.38
C ASN A 74 -11.77 0.37 -23.95
N GLN A 75 -12.27 -0.73 -23.35
CA GLN A 75 -12.43 -1.96 -24.11
C GLN A 75 -13.68 -1.81 -24.98
N ASP A 76 -13.42 -1.38 -26.21
CA ASP A 76 -14.28 -1.64 -27.36
C ASP A 76 -14.71 -3.12 -27.36
N PRO A 77 -16.00 -3.43 -27.60
CA PRO A 77 -16.49 -4.79 -27.69
C PRO A 77 -16.07 -5.45 -29.02
N ASP A 78 -14.77 -5.64 -29.25
CA ASP A 78 -14.28 -6.48 -30.35
C ASP A 78 -12.94 -7.13 -29.98
N ASP A 79 -13.02 -8.24 -29.26
CA ASP A 79 -12.05 -9.32 -29.37
C ASP A 79 -12.84 -10.63 -29.27
N LYS A 80 -13.20 -11.14 -30.45
CA LYS A 80 -13.92 -12.38 -30.69
C LYS A 80 -12.94 -13.54 -30.85
#